data_AF-A0A6M0BV91-F1
#
_entry.id   AF-A0A6M0BV91-F1
#
_cell.length_a   1.000
_cell.length_b   1.000
_cell.length_c   1.000
_cell.angle_alpha   90.00
_cell.angle_beta   90.00
_cell.angle_gamma   90.00
#
_symmetry.space_group_name_H-M   'P 1'
#
loop_
_entity.id
_entity.type
_entity.pdbx_description
1 polymer ?
#
loop_
_entity_poly.entity_id
_entity_poly.type
_entity_poly.pdbx_seq_one_letter_code
_entity_poly.pdbx_strand_id
1 'polypeptide(L)'
;MNELKITLLGPSAVGKTSLLTSMYEQFKRISFQANLQLIPEAESHAILKKRLKELKSLTETFKVQPGAGIPGSSEVRSFIFDLAEQDKKPFLRLNFYDYPGGYISDKASPNERKFVRELMNDAAAVVIAIDTPALMMSKGKFNEYVNKPKQITAMFKEAYKDIREPRLVIFAPVKCEMEMTKGERAAKQLLERIKKEYADLLNFLSSPPLNSQVAIAITPVQTLGCVICTTIEEPRNNYLPTFGFRKISRNAEYNPVDNDQPLRYLLRFLLKMHHEGRTPKFLQAVVSWIGLDAHIKNALTQFSKGCKNTAGFVVLQGRDLL
;
A
#
# COMPACT_ATOMS: atom_id res chain seq x y z
N MET A 1 -9.46 10.94 20.46
CA MET A 1 -9.48 9.72 19.62
C MET A 1 -8.05 9.46 19.17
N ASN A 2 -7.59 8.22 19.26
CA ASN A 2 -6.18 7.90 18.97
C ASN A 2 -5.96 7.82 17.46
N GLU A 3 -4.80 8.25 16.97
CA GLU A 3 -4.48 8.32 15.55
C GLU A 3 -3.29 7.43 15.19
N LEU A 4 -3.43 6.72 14.07
CA LEU A 4 -2.38 5.98 13.39
C LEU A 4 -2.01 6.68 12.10
N LYS A 5 -0.73 7.05 11.94
CA LYS A 5 -0.22 7.60 10.69
C LYS A 5 0.30 6.48 9.80
N ILE A 6 -0.10 6.50 8.53
CA ILE A 6 0.34 5.57 7.48
C ILE A 6 0.84 6.39 6.30
N THR A 7 2.03 6.07 5.78
CA THR A 7 2.59 6.77 4.61
C THR A 7 2.51 5.87 3.38
N LEU A 8 1.81 6.35 2.33
CA LEU A 8 1.84 5.71 1.02
C LEU A 8 3.08 6.19 0.26
N LEU A 9 4.03 5.30 0.04
CA LEU A 9 5.32 5.61 -0.58
C LEU A 9 5.38 5.11 -2.02
N GLY A 10 5.92 5.95 -2.91
CA GLY A 10 6.22 5.56 -4.28
C GLY A 10 6.20 6.75 -5.25
N PRO A 11 6.78 6.58 -6.46
CA PRO A 11 6.89 7.68 -7.43
C PRO A 11 5.55 8.14 -8.00
N SER A 12 5.59 9.15 -8.87
CA SER A 12 4.38 9.65 -9.53
C SER A 12 3.74 8.57 -10.39
N ALA A 13 2.41 8.50 -10.39
CA ALA A 13 1.59 7.57 -11.20
C ALA A 13 1.85 6.06 -10.97
N VAL A 14 2.62 5.67 -9.95
CA VAL A 14 2.86 4.26 -9.61
C VAL A 14 1.58 3.53 -9.17
N GLY A 15 0.59 4.27 -8.62
CA GLY A 15 -0.71 3.75 -8.20
C GLY A 15 -1.06 3.91 -6.72
N LYS A 16 -0.39 4.81 -5.98
CA LYS A 16 -0.67 5.08 -4.55
C LYS A 16 -2.14 5.43 -4.26
N THR A 17 -2.65 6.47 -4.91
CA THR A 17 -4.04 6.92 -4.73
C THR A 17 -5.03 5.87 -5.22
N SER A 18 -4.71 5.16 -6.31
CA SER A 18 -5.54 4.06 -6.83
C SER A 18 -5.65 2.92 -5.83
N LEU A 19 -4.53 2.52 -5.21
CA LEU A 19 -4.49 1.52 -4.13
C LEU A 19 -5.38 1.93 -2.96
N LEU A 20 -5.27 3.17 -2.49
CA LEU A 20 -6.12 3.66 -1.41
C LEU A 20 -7.60 3.71 -1.79
N THR A 21 -7.90 4.05 -3.04
CA THR A 21 -9.27 4.13 -3.56
C THR A 21 -9.90 2.74 -3.67
N SER A 22 -9.18 1.75 -4.19
CA SER A 22 -9.66 0.36 -4.28
C SER A 22 -9.77 -0.30 -2.89
N MET A 23 -8.83 0.00 -2.00
CA MET A 23 -8.90 -0.32 -0.56
C MET A 23 -10.22 0.19 0.04
N TYR A 24 -10.49 1.49 -0.09
CA TYR A 24 -11.69 2.15 0.44
C TYR A 24 -12.99 1.48 -0.02
N GLU A 25 -13.09 1.11 -1.29
CA GLU A 25 -14.28 0.44 -1.80
C GLU A 25 -14.45 -0.99 -1.28
N GLN A 26 -13.35 -1.76 -1.22
CA GLN A 26 -13.40 -3.13 -0.72
C GLN A 26 -13.70 -3.19 0.78
N PHE A 27 -13.34 -2.17 1.56
CA PHE A 27 -13.59 -2.18 3.00
C PHE A 27 -15.06 -2.29 3.35
N LYS A 28 -15.95 -1.60 2.63
CA LYS A 28 -17.38 -1.72 2.90
C LYS A 28 -17.89 -3.17 2.82
N ARG A 29 -17.33 -3.97 1.92
CA ARG A 29 -17.73 -5.37 1.73
C ARG A 29 -17.16 -6.28 2.83
N ILE A 30 -15.95 -5.99 3.28
CA ILE A 30 -15.19 -6.90 4.16
C ILE A 30 -15.40 -6.55 5.63
N SER A 31 -15.59 -5.28 5.95
CA SER A 31 -15.77 -4.81 7.33
C SER A 31 -17.05 -5.38 7.94
N PHE A 32 -18.12 -5.54 7.14
CA PHE A 32 -19.37 -6.19 7.55
C PHE A 32 -19.15 -7.62 8.08
N GLN A 33 -18.25 -8.39 7.47
CA GLN A 33 -17.96 -9.77 7.91
C GLN A 33 -17.21 -9.81 9.26
N ALA A 34 -16.54 -8.73 9.64
CA ALA A 34 -15.72 -8.63 10.85
C ALA A 34 -16.36 -7.77 11.95
N ASN A 35 -17.63 -7.36 11.79
CA ASN A 35 -18.31 -6.41 12.69
C ASN A 35 -17.55 -5.08 12.85
N LEU A 36 -16.82 -4.66 11.82
CA LEU A 36 -16.09 -3.40 11.78
C LEU A 36 -16.72 -2.48 10.73
N GLN A 37 -16.53 -1.19 10.91
CA GLN A 37 -16.83 -0.18 9.91
C GLN A 37 -15.70 0.83 9.83
N LEU A 38 -15.42 1.27 8.60
CA LEU A 38 -14.43 2.29 8.32
C LEU A 38 -15.16 3.54 7.81
N ILE A 39 -15.17 4.58 8.61
CA ILE A 39 -15.94 5.81 8.38
C ILE A 39 -14.98 6.86 7.82
N PRO A 40 -15.02 7.18 6.52
CA PRO A 40 -14.18 8.23 5.96
C PRO A 40 -14.66 9.60 6.44
N GLU A 41 -13.72 10.52 6.69
CA GLU A 41 -14.05 11.94 6.82
C GLU A 41 -14.71 12.46 5.53
N ALA A 42 -15.57 13.49 5.63
CA ALA A 42 -16.35 14.00 4.50
C ALA A 42 -15.49 14.39 3.29
N GLU A 43 -14.37 15.08 3.51
CA GLU A 43 -13.45 15.47 2.44
C GLU A 43 -12.76 14.24 1.81
N SER A 44 -12.25 13.34 2.66
CA SER A 44 -11.65 12.07 2.24
C SER A 44 -12.64 11.25 1.39
N HIS A 45 -13.90 11.16 1.83
CA HIS A 45 -14.98 10.49 1.12
C HIS A 45 -15.23 11.11 -0.26
N ALA A 46 -15.34 12.43 -0.35
CA ALA A 46 -15.62 13.13 -1.59
C ALA A 46 -14.51 12.90 -2.62
N ILE A 47 -13.24 13.02 -2.20
CA ILE A 47 -12.08 12.80 -3.06
C ILE A 47 -12.03 11.34 -3.53
N LEU A 48 -12.14 10.37 -2.61
CA LEU A 48 -12.05 8.95 -2.95
C LEU A 48 -13.22 8.51 -3.83
N LYS A 49 -14.43 9.05 -3.63
CA LYS A 49 -15.58 8.78 -4.50
C LYS A 49 -15.35 9.31 -5.92
N LYS A 50 -14.76 10.49 -6.07
CA LYS A 50 -14.35 11.03 -7.38
C LYS A 50 -13.30 10.13 -8.03
N ARG A 51 -12.24 9.77 -7.31
CA ARG A 51 -11.19 8.86 -7.81
C ARG A 51 -11.73 7.48 -8.18
N LEU A 52 -12.70 6.97 -7.42
CA LEU A 52 -13.35 5.69 -7.72
C LEU A 52 -14.12 5.75 -9.04
N LYS A 53 -14.82 6.86 -9.31
CA LYS A 53 -15.50 7.07 -10.60
C LYS A 53 -14.48 7.10 -11.75
N GLU A 54 -13.35 7.79 -11.56
CA GLU A 54 -12.25 7.81 -12.53
C GLU A 54 -11.70 6.38 -12.77
N LEU A 55 -11.40 5.61 -11.71
CA LEU A 55 -10.94 4.22 -11.84
C LEU A 55 -11.94 3.34 -12.60
N LYS A 56 -13.24 3.46 -12.31
CA LYS A 56 -14.28 2.70 -13.01
C LYS A 56 -14.36 3.07 -14.49
N SER A 57 -14.24 4.36 -14.83
CA SER A 57 -14.23 4.80 -16.24
C SER A 57 -13.02 4.28 -17.03
N LEU A 58 -11.87 4.01 -16.39
CA LEU A 58 -10.73 3.38 -17.07
C LEU A 58 -11.06 1.99 -17.62
N THR A 59 -12.07 1.33 -17.07
CA THR A 59 -12.52 0.03 -17.56
C THR A 59 -13.33 0.14 -18.86
N GLU A 60 -13.83 1.32 -19.22
CA GLU A 60 -14.58 1.57 -20.45
C GLU A 60 -13.65 1.83 -21.65
N THR A 61 -12.38 2.17 -21.38
CA THR A 61 -11.40 2.54 -22.42
C THR A 61 -10.41 1.40 -22.69
N PHE A 62 -10.35 0.91 -23.94
CA PHE A 62 -9.49 -0.21 -24.36
C PHE A 62 -8.00 0.14 -24.54
N LYS A 63 -7.61 1.42 -24.37
CA LYS A 63 -6.22 1.89 -24.39
C LYS A 63 -6.08 3.01 -23.37
N VAL A 64 -5.29 2.78 -22.33
CA VAL A 64 -4.92 3.82 -21.37
C VAL A 64 -3.51 4.29 -21.70
N GLN A 65 -3.35 5.55 -22.12
CA GLN A 65 -2.02 6.16 -22.31
C GLN A 65 -1.41 6.53 -20.93
N PRO A 66 -0.10 6.76 -20.81
CA PRO A 66 0.55 7.15 -19.56
C PRO A 66 0.27 8.61 -19.32
N GLY A 67 -0.14 8.93 -18.11
CA GLY A 67 -0.74 10.24 -17.84
C GLY A 67 -2.20 10.37 -18.30
N ALA A 68 -2.74 9.42 -19.07
CA ALA A 68 -4.19 9.25 -19.28
C ALA A 68 -4.84 8.27 -18.29
N GLY A 69 -4.04 7.66 -17.40
CA GLY A 69 -4.53 7.14 -16.12
C GLY A 69 -4.86 8.27 -15.14
N ILE A 70 -5.18 7.94 -13.89
CA ILE A 70 -5.38 8.97 -12.86
C ILE A 70 -4.06 9.74 -12.68
N PRO A 71 -4.03 11.07 -12.93
CA PRO A 71 -2.81 11.86 -12.77
C PRO A 71 -2.33 11.78 -11.32
N GLY A 72 -1.01 11.78 -11.14
CA GLY A 72 -0.41 11.78 -9.80
C GLY A 72 -0.91 12.96 -8.96
N SER A 73 -0.96 12.78 -7.65
CA SER A 73 -1.34 13.85 -6.71
C SER A 73 -0.41 15.05 -6.88
N SER A 74 -0.98 16.24 -7.07
CA SER A 74 -0.26 17.52 -7.18
C SER A 74 0.01 18.15 -5.81
N GLU A 75 -0.74 17.74 -4.80
CA GLU A 75 -0.68 18.24 -3.43
C GLU A 75 -0.53 17.07 -2.46
N VAL A 76 0.03 17.36 -1.29
CA VAL A 76 0.01 16.44 -0.15
C VAL A 76 -1.43 16.30 0.33
N ARG A 77 -1.88 15.06 0.49
CA ARG A 77 -3.22 14.74 0.97
C ARG A 77 -3.15 13.80 2.15
N SER A 78 -3.98 14.07 3.15
CA SER A 78 -4.30 13.14 4.22
C SER A 78 -5.68 12.56 3.98
N PHE A 79 -5.79 11.24 4.01
CA PHE A 79 -7.07 10.54 3.95
C PHE A 79 -7.36 9.92 5.31
N ILE A 80 -8.39 10.47 5.96
CA ILE A 80 -8.75 10.16 7.34
C ILE A 80 -9.91 9.19 7.35
N PHE A 81 -9.74 8.12 8.11
CA PHE A 81 -10.75 7.11 8.34
C PHE A 81 -10.86 6.76 9.81
N ASP A 82 -12.07 6.81 10.32
CA ASP A 82 -12.40 6.45 11.68
C ASP A 82 -12.89 5.00 11.70
N LEU A 83 -12.09 4.12 12.31
CA LEU A 83 -12.41 2.71 12.52
C LEU A 83 -13.32 2.58 13.75
N ALA A 84 -14.45 1.91 13.57
CA ALA A 84 -15.40 1.62 14.61
C ALA A 84 -15.85 0.16 14.54
N GLU A 85 -16.41 -0.35 15.64
CA GLU A 85 -17.30 -1.49 15.56
C GLU A 85 -18.61 -1.03 14.89
N GLN A 86 -19.32 -1.95 14.24
CA GLN A 86 -20.59 -1.62 13.60
C GLN A 86 -21.55 -0.94 14.57
N ASP A 87 -22.15 0.16 14.14
CA ASP A 87 -23.10 0.98 14.91
C ASP A 87 -22.57 1.54 16.25
N LYS A 88 -21.24 1.49 16.50
CA LYS A 88 -20.60 2.08 17.69
C LYS A 88 -19.77 3.31 17.34
N LYS A 89 -19.35 4.02 18.38
CA LYS A 89 -18.44 5.17 18.25
C LYS A 89 -17.07 4.71 17.72
N PRO A 90 -16.42 5.52 16.85
CA PRO A 90 -15.06 5.26 16.44
C PRO A 90 -14.08 5.22 17.59
N PHE A 91 -13.05 4.41 17.39
CA PHE A 91 -12.04 4.16 18.41
C PHE A 91 -10.61 4.38 17.94
N LEU A 92 -10.37 4.26 16.65
CA LEU A 92 -9.07 4.44 16.04
C LEU A 92 -9.22 5.26 14.77
N ARG A 93 -8.47 6.34 14.68
CA ARG A 93 -8.32 7.10 13.45
C ARG A 93 -7.13 6.56 12.66
N LEU A 94 -7.33 6.23 11.41
CA LEU A 94 -6.29 5.90 10.44
C LEU A 94 -6.10 7.11 9.52
N ASN A 95 -4.88 7.62 9.45
CA ASN A 95 -4.53 8.77 8.61
C ASN A 95 -3.50 8.33 7.56
N PHE A 96 -3.95 8.20 6.31
CA PHE A 96 -3.11 7.83 5.18
C PHE A 96 -2.60 9.09 4.48
N TYR A 97 -1.29 9.29 4.52
CA TYR A 97 -0.62 10.35 3.78
C TYR A 97 -0.27 9.90 2.36
N ASP A 98 -0.85 10.58 1.38
CA ASP A 98 -0.54 10.46 -0.04
C ASP A 98 0.13 11.77 -0.49
N TYR A 99 1.44 11.72 -0.69
CA TYR A 99 2.21 12.88 -1.13
C TYR A 99 2.44 12.83 -2.66
N PRO A 100 2.70 13.98 -3.31
CA PRO A 100 3.05 14.03 -4.72
C PRO A 100 4.28 13.17 -5.00
N GLY A 101 4.16 12.19 -5.90
CA GLY A 101 5.27 11.27 -6.18
C GLY A 101 6.55 11.97 -6.67
N GLY A 102 6.44 13.21 -7.15
CA GLY A 102 7.56 14.08 -7.51
C GLY A 102 8.46 14.45 -6.32
N TYR A 103 7.97 14.40 -5.08
CA TYR A 103 8.74 14.76 -3.87
C TYR A 103 9.87 13.78 -3.56
N ILE A 104 9.78 12.57 -4.10
CA ILE A 104 10.87 11.59 -4.05
C ILE A 104 11.56 11.47 -5.39
N SER A 105 11.54 12.50 -6.24
CA SER A 105 12.26 12.47 -7.52
C SER A 105 13.65 13.12 -7.41
N ASP A 106 14.49 12.91 -8.43
CA ASP A 106 15.82 13.52 -8.49
C ASP A 106 15.75 15.04 -8.59
N LYS A 107 14.62 15.57 -9.07
CA LYS A 107 14.32 17.01 -9.18
C LYS A 107 13.64 17.59 -7.93
N ALA A 108 13.32 16.75 -6.93
CA ALA A 108 12.70 17.21 -5.69
C ALA A 108 13.66 18.12 -4.92
N SER A 109 13.12 19.22 -4.39
CA SER A 109 13.81 20.11 -3.48
C SER A 109 14.21 19.38 -2.17
N PRO A 110 15.23 19.87 -1.45
CA PRO A 110 15.58 19.34 -0.14
C PRO A 110 14.42 19.34 0.85
N ASN A 111 13.54 20.35 0.79
CA ASN A 111 12.37 20.48 1.67
C ASN A 111 11.32 19.40 1.39
N GLU A 112 11.03 19.11 0.12
CA GLU A 112 10.10 18.03 -0.27
C GLU A 112 10.61 16.67 0.19
N ARG A 113 11.91 16.39 0.03
CA ARG A 113 12.52 15.14 0.52
C ARG A 113 12.51 15.05 2.04
N LYS A 114 12.79 16.15 2.73
CA LYS A 114 12.73 16.23 4.19
C LYS A 114 11.30 15.97 4.68
N PHE A 115 10.30 16.56 4.04
CA PHE A 115 8.90 16.35 4.37
C PHE A 115 8.50 14.87 4.28
N VAL A 116 8.83 14.19 3.19
CA VAL A 116 8.51 12.75 3.03
C VAL A 116 9.23 11.90 4.08
N ARG A 117 10.48 12.25 4.43
CA ARG A 117 11.25 11.56 5.47
C ARG A 117 10.58 11.70 6.85
N GLU A 118 10.12 12.89 7.19
CA GLU A 118 9.39 13.14 8.45
C GLU A 118 8.09 12.33 8.50
N LEU A 119 7.32 12.30 7.40
CA LEU A 119 6.15 11.42 7.30
C LEU A 119 6.49 9.94 7.47
N MET A 120 7.61 9.46 6.93
CA MET A 120 8.04 8.08 7.10
C MET A 120 8.45 7.77 8.54
N ASN A 121 9.14 8.70 9.21
CA ASN A 121 9.59 8.54 10.60
C ASN A 121 8.40 8.58 11.59
N ASP A 122 7.38 9.38 11.29
CA ASP A 122 6.18 9.48 12.14
C ASP A 122 5.17 8.35 11.92
N ALA A 123 5.27 7.60 10.83
CA ALA A 123 4.26 6.61 10.45
C ALA A 123 4.44 5.25 11.13
N ALA A 124 3.36 4.68 11.67
CA ALA A 124 3.33 3.29 12.15
C ALA A 124 3.67 2.30 11.04
N ALA A 125 3.25 2.62 9.83
CA ALA A 125 3.45 1.80 8.65
C ALA A 125 3.77 2.63 7.40
N VAL A 126 4.64 2.08 6.56
CA VAL A 126 4.93 2.59 5.22
C VAL A 126 4.48 1.57 4.19
N VAL A 127 3.57 1.97 3.30
CA VAL A 127 3.06 1.12 2.20
C VAL A 127 3.72 1.54 0.91
N ILE A 128 4.63 0.73 0.40
CA ILE A 128 5.36 0.96 -0.85
C ILE A 128 4.52 0.44 -2.02
N ALA A 129 3.93 1.34 -2.80
CA ALA A 129 3.23 0.97 -4.03
C ALA A 129 4.25 0.66 -5.14
N ILE A 130 4.07 -0.47 -5.82
CA ILE A 130 4.99 -0.95 -6.87
C ILE A 130 4.20 -1.25 -8.14
N ASP A 131 4.50 -0.56 -9.23
CA ASP A 131 3.92 -0.82 -10.53
C ASP A 131 4.42 -2.17 -11.07
N THR A 132 3.55 -3.17 -11.03
CA THR A 132 3.86 -4.53 -11.46
C THR A 132 4.18 -4.63 -12.96
N PRO A 133 3.43 -3.97 -13.87
CA PRO A 133 3.80 -3.92 -15.29
C PRO A 133 5.24 -3.45 -15.52
N ALA A 134 5.66 -2.35 -14.89
CA ALA A 134 7.02 -1.83 -15.01
C ALA A 134 8.10 -2.77 -14.44
N LEU A 135 7.74 -3.52 -13.38
CA LEU A 135 8.61 -4.50 -12.73
C LEU A 135 8.79 -5.76 -13.59
N MET A 136 7.71 -6.27 -14.19
CA MET A 136 7.68 -7.62 -14.79
C MET A 136 7.91 -7.62 -16.30
N MET A 137 7.32 -6.70 -17.03
CA MET A 137 7.37 -6.69 -18.49
C MET A 137 8.72 -6.20 -19.01
N SER A 138 9.07 -6.55 -20.26
CA SER A 138 10.35 -6.21 -20.90
C SER A 138 11.56 -6.54 -20.00
N LYS A 139 11.48 -7.65 -19.25
CA LYS A 139 12.46 -8.07 -18.24
C LYS A 139 12.77 -6.97 -17.21
N GLY A 140 11.77 -6.15 -16.87
CA GLY A 140 11.83 -5.01 -15.94
C GLY A 140 12.74 -3.86 -16.38
N LYS A 141 12.95 -3.68 -17.70
CA LYS A 141 13.68 -2.53 -18.29
C LYS A 141 13.24 -1.17 -17.71
N PHE A 142 11.98 -1.06 -17.31
CA PHE A 142 11.39 0.19 -16.83
C PHE A 142 11.27 0.30 -15.31
N ASN A 143 11.71 -0.72 -14.56
CA ASN A 143 11.54 -0.77 -13.11
C ASN A 143 12.24 0.42 -12.42
N GLU A 144 13.49 0.70 -12.78
CA GLU A 144 14.24 1.81 -12.17
C GLU A 144 13.62 3.18 -12.50
N TYR A 145 12.96 3.32 -13.64
CA TYR A 145 12.35 4.59 -14.06
C TYR A 145 10.99 4.84 -13.39
N VAL A 146 10.18 3.79 -13.24
CA VAL A 146 8.80 3.88 -12.75
C VAL A 146 8.71 3.65 -11.24
N ASN A 147 9.34 2.57 -10.75
CA ASN A 147 9.27 2.17 -9.34
C ASN A 147 10.40 2.76 -8.50
N LYS A 148 11.51 3.13 -9.14
CA LYS A 148 12.67 3.80 -8.51
C LYS A 148 13.15 3.13 -7.21
N PRO A 149 13.41 1.81 -7.20
CA PRO A 149 13.79 1.09 -5.99
C PRO A 149 15.03 1.67 -5.30
N LYS A 150 16.02 2.19 -6.06
CA LYS A 150 17.21 2.83 -5.46
C LYS A 150 16.87 4.11 -4.71
N GLN A 151 15.99 4.94 -5.28
CA GLN A 151 15.56 6.19 -4.64
C GLN A 151 14.74 5.91 -3.38
N ILE A 152 13.83 4.92 -3.45
CA ILE A 152 13.10 4.44 -2.26
C ILE A 152 14.08 3.93 -1.20
N THR A 153 15.09 3.14 -1.60
CA THR A 153 16.12 2.62 -0.68
C THR A 153 16.86 3.74 0.03
N ALA A 154 17.28 4.79 -0.69
CA ALA A 154 17.94 5.96 -0.11
C ALA A 154 17.05 6.66 0.93
N MET A 155 15.76 6.86 0.62
CA MET A 155 14.80 7.45 1.56
C MET A 155 14.66 6.62 2.85
N PHE A 156 14.61 5.29 2.75
CA PHE A 156 14.59 4.43 3.94
C PHE A 156 15.89 4.49 4.74
N LYS A 157 17.05 4.42 4.08
CA LYS A 157 18.36 4.55 4.76
C LYS A 157 18.47 5.83 5.57
N GLU A 158 17.83 6.88 5.11
CA GLU A 158 17.78 8.16 5.77
C GLU A 158 16.71 8.24 6.88
N ALA A 159 15.48 7.78 6.62
CA ALA A 159 14.37 7.88 7.56
C ALA A 159 14.43 6.84 8.70
N TYR A 160 15.00 5.66 8.44
CA TYR A 160 15.02 4.53 9.37
C TYR A 160 16.35 4.40 10.13
N LYS A 161 17.31 5.31 9.92
CA LYS A 161 18.64 5.23 10.53
C LYS A 161 18.60 5.08 12.06
N ASP A 162 17.69 5.80 12.71
CA ASP A 162 17.61 5.93 14.17
C ASP A 162 16.28 5.45 14.75
N ILE A 163 15.54 4.60 14.02
CA ILE A 163 14.26 4.07 14.51
C ILE A 163 14.51 3.10 15.66
N ARG A 164 13.77 3.31 16.75
CA ARG A 164 13.83 2.51 17.99
C ARG A 164 12.52 1.83 18.34
N GLU A 165 11.50 2.07 17.53
CA GLU A 165 10.15 1.62 17.78
C GLU A 165 9.68 0.73 16.63
N PRO A 166 8.86 -0.29 16.91
CA PRO A 166 8.39 -1.19 15.87
C PRO A 166 7.67 -0.46 14.72
N ARG A 167 7.96 -0.87 13.48
CA ARG A 167 7.36 -0.36 12.25
C ARG A 167 6.92 -1.49 11.34
N LEU A 168 5.91 -1.22 10.54
CA LEU A 168 5.47 -2.11 9.46
C LEU A 168 5.84 -1.53 8.10
N VAL A 169 6.50 -2.31 7.25
CA VAL A 169 6.74 -1.98 5.85
C VAL A 169 5.99 -2.97 4.96
N ILE A 170 5.04 -2.46 4.17
CA ILE A 170 4.25 -3.26 3.25
C ILE A 170 4.69 -2.95 1.83
N PHE A 171 5.21 -3.94 1.13
CA PHE A 171 5.38 -3.87 -0.32
C PHE A 171 4.04 -4.25 -0.94
N ALA A 172 3.39 -3.30 -1.60
CA ALA A 172 2.11 -3.46 -2.26
C ALA A 172 2.29 -3.38 -3.79
N PRO A 173 2.65 -4.48 -4.47
CA PRO A 173 2.55 -4.58 -5.91
C PRO A 173 1.12 -4.30 -6.36
N VAL A 174 0.94 -3.27 -7.19
CA VAL A 174 -0.34 -2.87 -7.77
C VAL A 174 -0.42 -3.32 -9.22
N LYS A 175 -1.64 -3.33 -9.78
CA LYS A 175 -1.88 -3.75 -11.17
C LYS A 175 -1.42 -5.20 -11.44
N CYS A 176 -1.60 -6.10 -10.46
CA CYS A 176 -1.13 -7.49 -10.52
C CYS A 176 -2.02 -8.44 -11.33
N GLU A 177 -3.06 -7.95 -12.00
CA GLU A 177 -4.08 -8.79 -12.67
C GLU A 177 -3.46 -9.81 -13.62
N MET A 178 -2.41 -9.43 -14.35
CA MET A 178 -1.75 -10.29 -15.34
C MET A 178 -1.03 -11.47 -14.65
N GLU A 179 -0.30 -11.21 -13.58
CA GLU A 179 0.50 -12.16 -12.83
C GLU A 179 -0.38 -13.08 -11.99
N MET A 180 -1.45 -12.55 -11.39
CA MET A 180 -2.37 -13.32 -10.56
C MET A 180 -3.26 -14.25 -11.40
N THR A 181 -3.71 -13.80 -12.59
CA THR A 181 -4.52 -14.64 -13.50
C THR A 181 -3.73 -15.81 -14.09
N LYS A 182 -2.39 -15.71 -14.17
CA LYS A 182 -1.50 -16.79 -14.65
C LYS A 182 -1.24 -17.89 -13.61
N GLY A 183 -1.76 -17.74 -12.39
CA GLY A 183 -1.66 -18.73 -11.32
C GLY A 183 -0.37 -18.67 -10.49
N GLU A 184 -0.20 -19.65 -9.61
CA GLU A 184 0.77 -19.61 -8.51
C GLU A 184 2.23 -19.44 -8.97
N ARG A 185 2.62 -20.05 -10.09
CA ARG A 185 3.98 -19.92 -10.64
C ARG A 185 4.31 -18.46 -10.98
N ALA A 186 3.38 -17.74 -11.60
CA ALA A 186 3.58 -16.34 -11.95
C ALA A 186 3.57 -15.44 -10.70
N ALA A 187 2.73 -15.73 -9.71
CA ALA A 187 2.74 -15.05 -8.43
C ALA A 187 4.08 -15.23 -7.68
N LYS A 188 4.69 -16.44 -7.72
CA LYS A 188 6.04 -16.70 -7.19
C LYS A 188 7.11 -15.91 -7.95
N GLN A 189 7.01 -15.82 -9.28
CA GLN A 189 7.95 -15.02 -10.08
C GLN A 189 7.88 -13.53 -9.76
N LEU A 190 6.67 -12.99 -9.53
CA LEU A 190 6.50 -11.62 -9.04
C LEU A 190 7.20 -11.42 -7.69
N LEU A 191 6.99 -12.33 -6.75
CA LEU A 191 7.63 -12.29 -5.44
C LEU A 191 9.16 -12.27 -5.54
N GLU A 192 9.74 -13.20 -6.30
CA GLU A 192 11.19 -13.26 -6.49
C GLU A 192 11.73 -12.03 -7.19
N ARG A 193 10.95 -11.43 -8.11
CA ARG A 193 11.34 -10.19 -8.76
C ARG A 193 11.38 -9.02 -7.79
N ILE A 194 10.40 -8.88 -6.90
CA ILE A 194 10.40 -7.85 -5.85
C ILE A 194 11.62 -8.01 -4.95
N LYS A 195 11.88 -9.23 -4.46
CA LYS A 195 13.04 -9.53 -3.62
C LYS A 195 14.35 -9.14 -4.29
N LYS A 196 14.49 -9.45 -5.58
CA LYS A 196 15.68 -9.12 -6.37
C LYS A 196 15.86 -7.61 -6.53
N GLU A 197 14.82 -6.91 -6.98
CA GLU A 197 14.91 -5.50 -7.36
C GLU A 197 14.96 -4.56 -6.15
N TYR A 198 14.41 -4.98 -5.01
CA TYR A 198 14.47 -4.27 -3.73
C TYR A 198 15.47 -4.91 -2.74
N ALA A 199 16.42 -5.73 -3.22
CA ALA A 199 17.36 -6.45 -2.36
C ALA A 199 18.12 -5.50 -1.41
N ASP A 200 18.59 -4.35 -1.90
CA ASP A 200 19.31 -3.37 -1.09
C ASP A 200 18.46 -2.80 0.05
N LEU A 201 17.18 -2.54 -0.20
CA LEU A 201 16.24 -2.09 0.81
C LEU A 201 15.96 -3.20 1.82
N LEU A 202 15.66 -4.41 1.33
CA LEU A 202 15.38 -5.56 2.20
C LEU A 202 16.58 -5.89 3.09
N ASN A 203 17.80 -5.87 2.55
CA ASN A 203 19.03 -6.07 3.29
C ASN A 203 19.24 -4.98 4.35
N PHE A 204 18.97 -3.72 4.02
CA PHE A 204 19.03 -2.62 4.98
C PHE A 204 18.01 -2.81 6.13
N LEU A 205 16.74 -3.10 5.82
CA LEU A 205 15.70 -3.35 6.82
C LEU A 205 15.94 -4.62 7.64
N SER A 206 16.75 -5.56 7.12
CA SER A 206 17.16 -6.78 7.82
C SER A 206 18.48 -6.64 8.59
N SER A 207 19.08 -5.45 8.60
CA SER A 207 20.29 -5.19 9.38
C SER A 207 20.03 -5.33 10.89
N PRO A 208 21.04 -5.68 11.71
CA PRO A 208 20.87 -5.92 13.15
C PRO A 208 20.09 -4.86 13.94
N PRO A 209 20.24 -3.53 13.72
CA PRO A 209 19.45 -2.54 14.45
C PRO A 209 17.96 -2.53 14.04
N LEU A 210 17.63 -2.99 12.83
CA LEU A 210 16.28 -2.89 12.27
C LEU A 210 15.52 -4.21 12.22
N ASN A 211 16.20 -5.36 12.22
CA ASN A 211 15.56 -6.65 12.05
C ASN A 211 14.53 -6.99 13.14
N SER A 212 14.74 -6.47 14.35
CA SER A 212 13.87 -6.63 15.51
C SER A 212 12.79 -5.55 15.62
N GLN A 213 12.90 -4.49 14.80
CA GLN A 213 11.99 -3.35 14.81
C GLN A 213 11.09 -3.31 13.58
N VAL A 214 11.44 -3.98 12.47
CA VAL A 214 10.70 -3.85 11.22
C VAL A 214 10.04 -5.15 10.82
N ALA A 215 8.71 -5.13 10.74
CA ALA A 215 7.93 -6.17 10.07
C ALA A 215 7.86 -5.87 8.57
N ILE A 216 8.04 -6.90 7.73
CA ILE A 216 7.98 -6.75 6.27
C ILE A 216 6.96 -7.72 5.69
N ALA A 217 5.96 -7.19 5.00
CA ALA A 217 4.96 -7.97 4.28
C ALA A 217 4.92 -7.60 2.79
N ILE A 218 4.65 -8.59 1.94
CA ILE A 218 4.35 -8.40 0.51
C ILE A 218 2.88 -8.74 0.30
N THR A 219 2.11 -7.78 -0.22
CA THR A 219 0.67 -7.89 -0.44
C THR A 219 0.34 -7.49 -1.87
N PRO A 220 0.46 -8.39 -2.86
CA PRO A 220 0.08 -8.10 -4.23
C PRO A 220 -1.42 -7.81 -4.32
N VAL A 221 -1.81 -6.81 -5.10
CA VAL A 221 -3.22 -6.43 -5.26
C VAL A 221 -3.60 -6.28 -6.73
N GLN A 222 -4.82 -6.69 -7.04
CA GLN A 222 -5.44 -6.49 -8.34
C GLN A 222 -6.29 -5.23 -8.25
N THR A 223 -5.76 -4.10 -8.72
CA THR A 223 -6.28 -2.76 -8.47
C THR A 223 -7.64 -2.53 -9.14
N LEU A 224 -7.82 -3.00 -10.36
CA LEU A 224 -9.08 -2.93 -11.10
C LEU A 224 -9.74 -4.31 -11.18
N GLY A 225 -8.95 -5.38 -11.20
CA GLY A 225 -9.39 -6.78 -11.24
C GLY A 225 -10.07 -7.21 -12.54
N CYS A 226 -10.21 -6.31 -13.51
CA CYS A 226 -10.95 -6.55 -14.75
C CYS A 226 -10.14 -6.27 -16.03
N VAL A 227 -8.94 -5.71 -15.89
CA VAL A 227 -8.03 -5.40 -17.01
C VAL A 227 -6.64 -5.93 -16.74
N ILE A 228 -5.91 -6.29 -17.80
CA ILE A 228 -4.53 -6.76 -17.76
C ILE A 228 -3.64 -5.91 -18.65
N CYS A 229 -2.42 -5.63 -18.21
CA CYS A 229 -1.43 -4.94 -19.02
C CYS A 229 -0.86 -5.88 -20.09
N THR A 230 -0.90 -5.49 -21.36
CA THR A 230 -0.53 -6.36 -22.49
C THR A 230 0.56 -5.81 -23.37
N THR A 231 0.70 -4.50 -23.44
CA THR A 231 1.71 -3.85 -24.28
C THR A 231 2.48 -2.84 -23.46
N ILE A 232 3.75 -2.66 -23.84
CA ILE A 232 4.53 -1.49 -23.45
C ILE A 232 4.99 -0.80 -24.72
N GLU A 233 4.64 0.47 -24.88
CA GLU A 233 5.22 1.33 -25.88
C GLU A 233 6.43 2.03 -25.26
N GLU A 234 7.58 1.92 -25.92
CA GLU A 234 8.79 2.55 -25.43
C GLU A 234 8.65 4.08 -25.47
N PRO A 235 9.24 4.78 -24.49
CA PRO A 235 9.14 6.22 -24.43
C PRO A 235 9.76 6.89 -25.66
N ARG A 236 9.04 7.85 -26.24
CA ARG A 236 9.58 8.81 -27.22
C ARG A 236 9.94 10.10 -26.46
N ASN A 237 10.99 10.82 -26.84
CA ASN A 237 11.30 12.18 -26.36
C ASN A 237 11.26 12.40 -24.82
N ASN A 238 11.94 11.56 -24.03
CA ASN A 238 12.08 11.69 -22.56
C ASN A 238 10.80 11.49 -21.71
N TYR A 239 9.73 10.91 -22.27
CA TYR A 239 8.54 10.53 -21.49
C TYR A 239 8.72 9.20 -20.73
N LEU A 240 7.78 8.86 -19.85
CA LEU A 240 7.70 7.53 -19.22
C LEU A 240 7.11 6.51 -20.22
N PRO A 241 7.37 5.19 -20.05
CA PRO A 241 6.82 4.15 -20.95
C PRO A 241 5.29 4.09 -20.92
N THR A 242 4.70 3.62 -22.03
CA THR A 242 3.25 3.44 -22.16
C THR A 242 2.75 2.04 -21.94
N PHE A 243 1.94 1.84 -20.89
CA PHE A 243 1.32 0.57 -20.59
C PHE A 243 -0.08 0.48 -21.21
N GLY A 244 -0.27 -0.40 -22.18
CA GLY A 244 -1.57 -0.67 -22.78
C GLY A 244 -2.32 -1.78 -22.04
N PHE A 245 -3.56 -1.50 -21.64
CA PHE A 245 -4.41 -2.42 -20.89
C PHE A 245 -5.58 -2.91 -21.74
N ARG A 246 -5.97 -4.18 -21.57
CA ARG A 246 -7.20 -4.75 -22.15
C ARG A 246 -8.04 -5.41 -21.08
N LYS A 247 -9.36 -5.47 -21.27
CA LYS A 247 -10.23 -6.27 -20.41
C LYS A 247 -9.86 -7.75 -20.44
N ILE A 248 -9.99 -8.42 -19.30
CA ILE A 248 -9.80 -9.87 -19.15
C ILE A 248 -10.85 -10.63 -19.97
N SER A 249 -12.08 -10.14 -19.99
CA SER A 249 -13.19 -10.63 -20.82
C SER A 249 -14.08 -9.47 -21.27
N ARG A 250 -14.94 -9.68 -22.29
CA ARG A 250 -15.82 -8.61 -22.83
C ARG A 250 -16.72 -7.98 -21.76
N ASN A 251 -17.21 -8.80 -20.85
CA ASN A 251 -18.14 -8.40 -19.78
C ASN A 251 -17.43 -8.25 -18.42
N ALA A 252 -16.09 -8.20 -18.38
CA ALA A 252 -15.38 -7.97 -17.14
C ALA A 252 -15.75 -6.58 -16.59
N GLU A 253 -16.35 -6.58 -15.41
CA GLU A 253 -16.67 -5.40 -14.63
C GLU A 253 -15.59 -5.15 -13.60
N TYR A 254 -15.46 -3.88 -13.21
CA TYR A 254 -14.55 -3.47 -12.17
C TYR A 254 -14.81 -4.25 -10.87
N ASN A 255 -13.83 -5.05 -10.46
CA ASN A 255 -13.92 -5.95 -9.32
C ASN A 255 -12.52 -6.14 -8.73
N PRO A 256 -11.99 -5.13 -8.00
CA PRO A 256 -10.70 -5.24 -7.34
C PRO A 256 -10.61 -6.54 -6.52
N VAL A 257 -9.39 -7.07 -6.36
CA VAL A 257 -9.13 -8.28 -5.56
C VAL A 257 -7.92 -8.04 -4.65
N ASP A 258 -8.05 -8.45 -3.39
CA ASP A 258 -7.01 -8.42 -2.35
C ASP A 258 -6.50 -7.03 -1.92
N ASN A 259 -7.22 -5.96 -2.28
CA ASN A 259 -6.83 -4.60 -1.88
C ASN A 259 -7.03 -4.37 -0.38
N ASP A 260 -7.79 -5.21 0.32
CA ASP A 260 -7.93 -5.20 1.78
C ASP A 260 -6.69 -5.70 2.53
N GLN A 261 -5.81 -6.46 1.87
CA GLN A 261 -4.67 -7.12 2.50
C GLN A 261 -3.70 -6.16 3.20
N PRO A 262 -3.29 -5.01 2.61
CA PRO A 262 -2.50 -4.01 3.32
C PRO A 262 -3.10 -3.58 4.67
N LEU A 263 -4.42 -3.34 4.75
CA LEU A 263 -5.06 -2.98 6.02
C LEU A 263 -5.13 -4.16 6.98
N ARG A 264 -5.36 -5.40 6.51
CA ARG A 264 -5.34 -6.57 7.39
C ARG A 264 -3.99 -6.73 8.07
N TYR A 265 -2.90 -6.59 7.31
CA TYR A 265 -1.54 -6.61 7.84
C TYR A 265 -1.27 -5.46 8.81
N LEU A 266 -1.79 -4.26 8.52
CA LEU A 266 -1.72 -3.12 9.44
C LEU A 266 -2.44 -3.41 10.77
N LEU A 267 -3.69 -3.86 10.73
CA LEU A 267 -4.46 -4.15 11.94
C LEU A 267 -3.88 -5.34 12.72
N ARG A 268 -3.33 -6.34 12.01
CA ARG A 268 -2.57 -7.45 12.60
C ARG A 268 -1.36 -6.93 13.39
N PHE A 269 -0.57 -6.06 12.79
CA PHE A 269 0.57 -5.42 13.45
C PHE A 269 0.14 -4.67 14.73
N LEU A 270 -0.94 -3.89 14.68
CA LEU A 270 -1.44 -3.16 15.87
C LEU A 270 -1.86 -4.09 17.01
N LEU A 271 -2.57 -5.18 16.69
CA LEU A 271 -2.95 -6.18 17.68
C LEU A 271 -1.74 -6.82 18.34
N LYS A 272 -0.69 -7.09 17.57
CA LYS A 272 0.54 -7.70 18.08
C LYS A 272 1.29 -6.74 18.99
N MET A 273 1.41 -5.46 18.61
CA MET A 273 2.04 -4.42 19.43
C MET A 273 1.32 -4.21 20.77
N HIS A 274 0.01 -4.43 20.80
CA HIS A 274 -0.75 -4.48 22.04
C HIS A 274 -0.44 -5.69 22.90
N HIS A 275 -0.45 -6.88 22.31
CA HIS A 275 -0.28 -8.10 23.09
C HIS A 275 1.11 -8.22 23.75
N GLU A 276 2.16 -7.72 23.08
CA GLU A 276 3.54 -7.88 23.56
C GLU A 276 4.07 -6.72 24.42
N GLY A 277 3.27 -5.67 24.65
CA GLY A 277 3.72 -4.47 25.39
C GLY A 277 4.85 -3.70 24.69
N ARG A 278 5.19 -4.06 23.45
CA ARG A 278 6.21 -3.41 22.60
C ARG A 278 5.68 -2.16 21.90
N THR A 279 4.72 -1.51 22.52
CA THR A 279 3.94 -0.46 21.89
C THR A 279 4.79 0.81 21.74
N PRO A 280 5.02 1.30 20.51
CA PRO A 280 5.63 2.61 20.28
C PRO A 280 4.93 3.69 21.10
N LYS A 281 5.65 4.72 21.58
CA LYS A 281 5.05 5.77 22.40
C LYS A 281 3.87 6.44 21.71
N PHE A 282 3.96 6.65 20.40
CA PHE A 282 2.87 7.22 19.59
C PHE A 282 1.66 6.28 19.43
N LEU A 283 1.80 4.99 19.73
CA LEU A 283 0.72 3.98 19.68
C LEU A 283 0.15 3.60 21.04
N GLN A 284 0.79 4.01 22.16
CA GLN A 284 0.41 3.56 23.51
C GLN A 284 -1.08 3.78 23.81
N ALA A 285 -1.62 4.94 23.43
CA ALA A 285 -3.02 5.25 23.64
C ALA A 285 -3.95 4.38 22.79
N VAL A 286 -3.62 4.15 21.51
CA VAL A 286 -4.40 3.26 20.59
C VAL A 286 -4.51 1.87 21.19
N VAL A 287 -3.35 1.33 21.53
CA VAL A 287 -3.13 -0.07 21.87
C VAL A 287 -3.66 -0.39 23.26
N SER A 288 -3.42 0.47 24.26
CA SER A 288 -3.98 0.32 25.61
C SER A 288 -5.51 0.22 25.58
N TRP A 289 -6.16 1.05 24.76
CA TRP A 289 -7.61 1.03 24.62
C TRP A 289 -8.12 -0.27 23.96
N ILE A 290 -7.45 -0.80 22.93
CA ILE A 290 -7.80 -2.11 22.33
C ILE A 290 -7.75 -3.23 23.39
N GLY A 291 -6.86 -3.12 24.38
CA GLY A 291 -6.76 -4.09 25.47
C GLY A 291 -7.89 -4.10 26.46
N LEU A 292 -8.52 -2.95 26.66
CA LEU A 292 -9.63 -2.78 27.59
C LEU A 292 -10.97 -3.28 27.02
N ASP A 293 -11.07 -3.41 25.70
CA ASP A 293 -12.31 -3.82 25.02
C ASP A 293 -12.16 -5.18 24.30
N ALA A 294 -12.75 -6.22 24.91
CA ALA A 294 -12.72 -7.58 24.40
C ALA A 294 -13.43 -7.74 23.04
N HIS A 295 -14.46 -6.95 22.75
CA HIS A 295 -15.22 -7.03 21.50
C HIS A 295 -14.40 -6.48 20.34
N ILE A 296 -13.77 -5.32 20.53
CA ILE A 296 -12.87 -4.74 19.54
C ILE A 296 -11.67 -5.65 19.28
N LYS A 297 -11.05 -6.19 20.34
CA LYS A 297 -9.95 -7.14 20.16
C LYS A 297 -10.37 -8.34 19.33
N ASN A 298 -11.56 -8.90 19.57
CA ASN A 298 -12.07 -10.01 18.78
C ASN A 298 -12.37 -9.60 17.33
N ALA A 299 -13.04 -8.47 17.09
CA ALA A 299 -13.36 -7.98 15.75
C ALA A 299 -12.09 -7.74 14.90
N LEU A 300 -11.10 -7.06 15.47
CA LEU A 300 -9.79 -6.88 14.84
C LEU A 300 -9.07 -8.21 14.59
N THR A 301 -9.17 -9.17 15.53
CA THR A 301 -8.57 -10.50 15.39
C THR A 301 -9.22 -11.30 14.26
N GLN A 302 -10.55 -11.25 14.13
CA GLN A 302 -11.25 -11.90 13.02
C GLN A 302 -10.89 -11.26 11.68
N PHE A 303 -10.78 -9.93 11.63
CA PHE A 303 -10.35 -9.23 10.42
C PHE A 303 -8.90 -9.58 10.04
N SER A 304 -7.97 -9.63 10.99
CA SER A 304 -6.56 -9.93 10.72
C SER A 304 -6.29 -11.40 10.37
N LYS A 305 -7.14 -12.35 10.82
CA LYS A 305 -7.07 -13.76 10.39
C LYS A 305 -7.20 -13.95 8.88
N GLY A 306 -7.81 -13.01 8.17
CA GLY A 306 -7.90 -13.04 6.70
C GLY A 306 -6.61 -12.62 5.96
N CYS A 307 -5.49 -12.39 6.66
CA CYS A 307 -4.19 -12.16 6.02
C CYS A 307 -3.77 -13.39 5.21
N LYS A 308 -3.64 -13.22 3.89
CA LYS A 308 -3.11 -14.24 2.99
C LYS A 308 -1.60 -14.40 3.18
N ASN A 309 -1.11 -15.62 3.04
CA ASN A 309 0.32 -15.99 3.14
C ASN A 309 0.76 -17.00 2.06
N THR A 310 -0.06 -17.20 1.03
CA THR A 310 0.21 -18.04 -0.15
C THR A 310 0.05 -17.19 -1.42
N ALA A 311 0.31 -17.75 -2.61
CA ALA A 311 0.03 -17.09 -3.89
C ALA A 311 0.65 -15.69 -4.05
N GLY A 312 1.92 -15.53 -3.66
CA GLY A 312 2.66 -14.26 -3.77
C GLY A 312 2.56 -13.36 -2.53
N PHE A 313 1.68 -13.68 -1.57
CA PHE A 313 1.63 -13.03 -0.27
C PHE A 313 2.65 -13.65 0.67
N VAL A 314 3.44 -12.85 1.38
CA VAL A 314 4.43 -13.36 2.34
C VAL A 314 4.82 -12.34 3.40
N VAL A 315 5.09 -12.81 4.61
CA VAL A 315 5.84 -12.08 5.63
C VAL A 315 7.32 -12.44 5.50
N LEU A 316 8.14 -11.48 5.08
CA LEU A 316 9.58 -11.67 4.90
C LEU A 316 10.35 -11.56 6.22
N GLN A 317 9.91 -10.69 7.14
CA GLN A 317 10.56 -10.40 8.41
C GLN A 317 9.54 -9.98 9.47
N GLY A 318 9.88 -10.17 10.75
CA GLY A 318 9.10 -9.64 11.87
C GLY A 318 7.78 -10.37 12.05
N ARG A 319 7.79 -11.72 11.98
CA ARG A 319 6.60 -12.54 12.28
C ARG A 319 6.18 -12.41 13.75
N ASP A 320 7.13 -12.14 14.64
CA ASP A 320 6.89 -11.78 16.02
C ASP A 320 6.27 -10.37 16.17
N LEU A 321 6.29 -9.55 15.12
CA LEU A 321 5.63 -8.25 15.09
C LEU A 321 4.25 -8.31 14.38
N LEU A 322 3.82 -9.47 13.87
CA LEU A 322 2.56 -9.68 13.13
C LEU A 322 1.72 -10.82 13.71
#